data_AF-A0A4Z1K1S4-F1
#
_entry.id   AF-A0A4Z1K1S4-F1
#
_cell.length_a   1.000
_cell.length_b   1.000
_cell.length_c   1.000
_cell.angle_alpha   90.00
_cell.angle_beta   90.00
_cell.angle_gamma   90.00
#
_symmetry.space_group_name_H-M   'P 1'
#
loop_
_entity.id
_entity.type
_entity.pdbx_description
1 polymer ?
#
loop_
_entity_poly.entity_id
_entity_poly.type
_entity_poly.pdbx_seq_one_letter_code
_entity_poly.pdbx_strand_id
1 'polypeptide(L)'
;MATVLNGIPRHRELSYSRNNRSLTINYDYSLGHTESEGETLEYTLTQYAAFTEKVVVKIQFPEAENRFRCNVPTFGIRHTVDYGPLNQEENLQRVADIVRVLKNFRRLRSLEVSLSLDTDDFRQVTCVSPFLDLRSRCQQWSLRYKRGRHGNYVSIGPGSPLYTRLENFNNARIYFSGR
;
A
#
# COMPACT_ATOMS: atom_id res chain seq x y z
N MET A 1 -2.72 -4.48 -28.88
CA MET A 1 -1.50 -5.20 -28.48
C MET A 1 -1.69 -5.72 -27.07
N ALA A 2 -1.62 -7.03 -26.84
CA ALA A 2 -1.70 -7.58 -25.49
C ALA A 2 -0.33 -7.38 -24.82
N THR A 3 -0.25 -6.53 -23.79
CA THR A 3 0.97 -6.33 -23.01
C THR A 3 1.37 -7.68 -22.42
N VAL A 4 2.49 -8.22 -22.89
CA VAL A 4 3.01 -9.49 -22.37
C VAL A 4 3.58 -9.21 -20.99
N LEU A 5 3.03 -9.87 -19.97
CA LEU A 5 3.46 -9.75 -18.56
C LEU A 5 4.98 -9.82 -18.35
N ASN A 6 5.69 -10.57 -19.21
CA ASN A 6 7.14 -10.74 -19.14
C ASN A 6 7.93 -9.47 -19.52
N GLY A 7 7.31 -8.50 -20.19
CA GLY A 7 7.92 -7.24 -20.61
C GLY A 7 7.66 -6.07 -19.67
N ILE A 8 6.89 -6.26 -18.59
CA ILE A 8 6.62 -5.20 -17.62
C ILE A 8 7.83 -5.08 -16.68
N PRO A 9 8.38 -3.86 -16.47
CA PRO A 9 9.43 -3.62 -15.51
C PRO A 9 9.10 -4.16 -14.11
N ARG A 10 10.12 -4.66 -13.41
CA ARG A 10 9.95 -5.24 -12.07
C ARG A 10 10.41 -4.24 -11.01
N HIS A 11 9.48 -3.84 -10.15
CA HIS A 11 9.79 -3.12 -8.92
C HIS A 11 9.96 -4.10 -7.77
N ARG A 12 10.87 -3.78 -6.84
CA ARG A 12 11.13 -4.61 -5.65
C ARG A 12 9.92 -4.70 -4.73
N GLU A 13 9.08 -3.66 -4.69
CA GLU A 13 7.83 -3.66 -3.93
C GLU A 13 6.74 -4.54 -4.58
N LEU A 14 6.82 -4.80 -5.89
CA LEU A 14 5.74 -5.40 -6.65
C LEU A 14 5.96 -6.90 -6.88
N SER A 15 4.94 -7.69 -6.59
CA SER A 15 4.91 -9.11 -6.93
C SER A 15 3.58 -9.46 -7.57
N TYR A 16 3.64 -10.05 -8.77
CA TYR A 16 2.44 -10.41 -9.52
C TYR A 16 2.32 -11.93 -9.68
N SER A 17 1.15 -12.47 -9.30
CA SER A 17 0.77 -13.85 -9.55
C SER A 17 -0.20 -13.93 -10.72
N ARG A 18 0.26 -14.48 -11.84
CA ARG A 18 -0.56 -14.67 -13.05
C ARG A 18 -1.71 -15.65 -12.82
N ASN A 19 -1.48 -16.70 -12.04
CA ASN A 19 -2.48 -17.74 -11.75
C ASN A 19 -3.69 -17.17 -11.01
N ASN A 20 -3.43 -16.27 -10.05
CA ASN A 20 -4.48 -15.68 -9.22
C ASN A 20 -4.89 -14.28 -9.68
N ARG A 21 -4.34 -13.80 -10.81
CA ARG A 21 -4.49 -12.42 -11.30
C ARG A 21 -4.32 -11.37 -10.20
N SER A 22 -3.32 -11.61 -9.34
CA SER A 22 -3.16 -10.92 -8.06
C SER A 22 -1.87 -10.12 -8.07
N LEU A 23 -1.97 -8.82 -7.83
CA LEU A 23 -0.84 -7.92 -7.63
C LEU A 23 -0.65 -7.67 -6.12
N THR A 24 0.55 -7.91 -5.62
CA THR A 24 0.95 -7.55 -4.26
C THR A 24 1.85 -6.34 -4.31
N ILE A 25 1.51 -5.31 -3.54
CA ILE A 25 2.30 -4.09 -3.35
C ILE A 25 2.84 -4.12 -1.92
N ASN A 26 4.15 -4.28 -1.77
CA ASN A 26 4.83 -4.26 -0.48
C ASN A 26 5.40 -2.86 -0.27
N TYR A 27 4.72 -2.04 0.51
CA TYR A 27 5.12 -0.67 0.78
C TYR A 27 5.79 -0.61 2.15
N ASP A 28 7.09 -0.33 2.16
CA ASP A 28 7.80 0.04 3.37
C ASP A 28 7.70 1.56 3.54
N TYR A 29 7.00 1.99 4.58
CA TYR A 29 6.71 3.39 4.86
C TYR A 29 7.96 4.21 5.21
N SER A 30 9.13 3.59 5.34
CA SER A 30 10.36 4.30 5.72
C SER A 30 11.56 4.06 4.83
N LEU A 31 11.40 3.34 3.72
CA LEU A 31 12.37 3.43 2.64
C LEU A 31 12.04 4.71 1.87
N GLY A 32 12.83 5.75 2.12
CA GLY A 32 12.91 6.90 1.22
C GLY A 32 13.27 6.39 -0.16
N HIS A 33 12.30 6.37 -1.06
CA HIS A 33 12.50 5.90 -2.42
C HIS A 33 13.51 6.79 -3.14
N THR A 34 14.63 6.18 -3.56
CA THR A 34 15.46 6.70 -4.64
C THR A 34 14.79 6.30 -5.96
N GLU A 35 13.83 7.10 -6.41
CA GLU A 35 13.36 7.00 -7.79
C GLU A 35 14.58 7.30 -8.69
N SER A 36 15.00 6.31 -9.47
CA SER A 36 15.89 6.58 -10.60
C SER A 36 15.01 7.22 -11.69
N GLU A 37 15.48 8.30 -12.30
CA GLU A 37 14.74 9.23 -13.19
C GLU A 37 14.00 8.59 -14.40
N GLY A 38 14.04 7.27 -14.59
CA GLY A 38 13.49 6.58 -15.76
C GLY A 38 12.11 5.91 -15.62
N GLU A 39 11.76 5.33 -14.46
CA GLU A 39 10.55 4.49 -14.33
C GLU A 39 9.91 4.59 -12.92
N THR A 40 8.79 5.31 -12.81
CA THR A 40 8.09 5.53 -11.54
C THR A 40 7.23 4.32 -11.15
N LEU A 41 6.98 4.15 -9.84
CA LEU A 41 6.09 3.12 -9.32
C LEU A 41 4.68 3.22 -9.95
N GLU A 42 4.19 4.44 -10.15
CA GLU A 42 2.93 4.72 -10.84
C GLU A 42 2.94 4.15 -12.27
N TYR A 43 3.96 4.47 -13.06
CA TYR A 43 4.07 4.02 -14.43
C TYR A 43 4.01 2.49 -14.49
N THR A 44 4.79 1.80 -13.67
CA THR A 44 4.78 0.33 -13.63
C THR A 44 3.43 -0.23 -13.18
N LEU A 45 2.80 0.33 -12.14
CA LEU A 45 1.49 -0.11 -11.67
C LEU A 45 0.42 -0.04 -12.77
N THR A 46 0.42 1.01 -13.60
CA THR A 46 -0.56 1.14 -14.69
C THR A 46 -0.48 0.01 -15.72
N GLN A 47 0.71 -0.57 -15.94
CA GLN A 47 0.88 -1.70 -16.84
C GLN A 47 0.17 -2.96 -16.33
N TYR A 48 -0.07 -3.07 -15.02
CA TYR A 48 -0.82 -4.18 -14.39
C TYR A 48 -2.34 -4.05 -14.48
N ALA A 49 -2.85 -2.86 -14.85
CA ALA A 49 -4.27 -2.52 -14.70
C ALA A 49 -5.22 -3.40 -15.54
N ALA A 50 -4.80 -3.83 -16.73
CA ALA A 50 -5.66 -4.50 -17.70
C ALA A 50 -6.00 -5.97 -17.34
N PHE A 51 -5.23 -6.59 -16.44
CA PHE A 51 -5.32 -8.02 -16.16
C PHE A 51 -5.34 -8.37 -14.67
N THR A 52 -5.21 -7.38 -13.78
CA THR A 52 -5.27 -7.58 -12.33
C THR A 52 -6.73 -7.58 -11.85
N GLU A 53 -7.10 -8.63 -11.12
CA GLU A 53 -8.42 -8.76 -10.50
C GLU A 53 -8.38 -8.63 -8.97
N LYS A 54 -7.22 -8.93 -8.37
CA LYS A 54 -6.98 -8.81 -6.94
C LYS A 54 -5.76 -7.94 -6.67
N VAL A 55 -5.87 -7.03 -5.72
CA VAL A 55 -4.73 -6.25 -5.20
C VAL A 55 -4.59 -6.51 -3.70
N VAL A 56 -3.37 -6.78 -3.28
CA VAL A 56 -2.99 -6.92 -1.87
C VAL A 56 -1.95 -5.84 -1.57
N VAL A 57 -2.29 -4.89 -0.73
CA VAL A 57 -1.38 -3.84 -0.27
C VAL A 57 -0.91 -4.19 1.13
N LYS A 58 0.41 -4.28 1.31
CA LYS A 58 1.04 -4.51 2.61
C LYS A 58 1.86 -3.28 2.94
N ILE A 59 1.42 -2.53 3.96
CA ILE A 59 2.12 -1.35 4.46
C ILE A 59 2.83 -1.72 5.75
N GLN A 60 4.12 -1.43 5.83
CA GLN A 60 4.95 -1.70 7.00
C GLN A 60 5.63 -0.43 7.49
N PHE A 61 5.60 -0.19 8.80
CA PHE A 61 6.41 0.84 9.46
C PHE A 61 7.69 0.19 10.04
N PRO A 62 8.85 0.87 10.00
CA PRO A 62 10.07 0.38 10.64
C PRO A 62 9.88 0.40 12.15
N GLU A 63 10.40 -0.62 12.83
CA GLU A 63 10.55 -0.56 14.29
C GLU A 63 12.03 -0.30 14.62
N ALA A 64 12.33 0.24 15.80
CA ALA A 64 13.69 0.21 16.34
C ALA A 64 14.18 -1.23 16.61
N GLU A 65 13.26 -2.19 16.79
CA GLU A 65 13.55 -3.59 17.11
C GLU A 65 13.08 -4.60 16.02
N ASN A 66 12.53 -4.14 14.89
CA ASN A 66 12.00 -5.04 13.86
C ASN A 66 13.13 -5.52 13.00
N ARG A 67 13.42 -6.79 13.18
CA ARG A 67 14.05 -7.59 12.13
C ARG A 67 13.04 -8.26 11.21
N PHE A 68 11.75 -7.88 11.21
CA PHE A 68 10.96 -8.06 9.99
C PHE A 68 11.48 -7.11 8.92
N ARG A 69 12.60 -7.49 8.32
CA ARG A 69 12.80 -7.20 6.91
C ARG A 69 11.58 -7.79 6.22
N CYS A 70 10.95 -7.02 5.35
CA CYS A 70 10.07 -7.63 4.36
C CYS A 70 10.89 -8.77 3.74
N ASN A 71 10.57 -10.03 4.06
CA ASN A 71 11.27 -11.21 3.54
C ASN A 71 10.87 -11.45 2.07
N VAL A 72 10.72 -10.38 1.30
CA VAL A 72 11.14 -10.43 -0.09
C VAL A 72 12.64 -10.75 0.02
N PRO A 73 13.14 -11.81 -0.63
CA PRO A 73 14.57 -12.02 -0.72
C PRO A 73 15.16 -10.81 -1.44
N THR A 74 15.52 -9.79 -0.67
CA THR A 74 16.53 -8.83 -1.04
C THR A 74 17.75 -9.69 -1.29
N PHE A 75 18.09 -9.85 -2.57
CA PHE A 75 19.39 -10.38 -2.97
C PHE A 75 20.46 -9.75 -2.07
N GLY A 76 20.95 -10.53 -1.11
CA GLY A 76 22.26 -10.40 -0.48
C GLY A 76 22.67 -9.08 0.16
N ILE A 77 21.80 -8.10 0.46
CA ILE A 77 22.27 -6.81 1.00
C ILE A 77 21.88 -6.63 2.48
N ARG A 78 22.88 -6.75 3.36
CA ARG A 78 22.85 -6.35 4.78
C ARG A 78 23.32 -4.90 4.95
N HIS A 79 22.76 -3.95 4.19
CA HIS A 79 22.99 -2.54 4.48
C HIS A 79 21.83 -2.00 5.30
N THR A 80 22.12 -1.57 6.53
CA THR A 80 21.33 -0.59 7.27
C THR A 80 21.47 0.72 6.48
N VAL A 81 20.56 0.95 5.55
CA VAL A 81 20.49 2.22 4.84
C VAL A 81 19.69 3.17 5.72
N ASP A 82 20.31 4.28 6.11
CA ASP A 82 19.65 5.37 6.81
C ASP A 82 18.92 6.23 5.77
N TYR A 83 17.59 6.10 5.71
CA TYR A 83 16.74 6.72 4.71
C TYR A 83 16.34 8.17 5.02
N GLY A 84 16.94 8.77 6.06
CA GLY A 84 16.62 10.12 6.50
C GLY A 84 15.31 10.20 7.31
N PRO A 85 14.94 11.40 7.79
CA PRO A 85 13.78 11.59 8.64
C PRO A 85 12.45 11.31 7.91
N LEU A 86 11.50 10.75 8.65
CA LEU A 86 10.13 10.45 8.22
C LEU A 86 9.45 11.68 7.57
N ASN A 87 9.39 11.75 6.23
CA ASN A 87 8.45 12.66 5.59
C ASN A 87 7.06 11.99 5.48
N GLN A 88 6.25 12.18 6.53
CA GLN A 88 4.88 11.63 6.59
C GLN A 88 4.02 12.13 5.42
N GLU A 89 4.22 13.36 4.97
CA GLU A 89 3.43 13.98 3.91
C GLU A 89 3.72 13.35 2.55
N GLU A 90 5.00 13.16 2.21
CA GLU A 90 5.41 12.47 0.98
C GLU A 90 4.90 11.03 0.92
N ASN A 91 4.97 10.29 2.04
CA ASN A 91 4.45 8.93 2.09
C ASN A 91 2.92 8.88 1.98
N LEU A 92 2.21 9.83 2.60
CA LEU A 92 0.77 9.97 2.43
C LEU A 92 0.39 10.31 0.99
N GLN A 93 1.20 11.12 0.31
CA GLN A 93 1.01 11.46 -1.10
C GLN A 93 1.23 10.22 -1.99
N ARG A 94 2.29 9.45 -1.76
CA ARG A 94 2.54 8.19 -2.50
C ARG A 94 1.41 7.19 -2.34
N VAL A 95 0.88 7.03 -1.12
CA VAL A 95 -0.29 6.17 -0.91
C VAL A 95 -1.51 6.69 -1.68
N ALA A 96 -1.72 8.01 -1.72
CA ALA A 96 -2.77 8.61 -2.53
C ALA A 96 -2.56 8.35 -4.03
N ASP A 97 -1.31 8.39 -4.52
CA ASP A 97 -0.98 8.07 -5.91
C ASP A 97 -1.21 6.60 -6.25
N ILE A 98 -0.84 5.66 -5.37
CA ILE A 98 -1.19 4.24 -5.51
C ILE A 98 -2.71 4.10 -5.65
N VAL A 99 -3.48 4.72 -4.75
CA VAL A 99 -4.95 4.70 -4.81
C VAL A 99 -5.47 5.29 -6.10
N ARG A 100 -4.92 6.42 -6.56
CA ARG A 100 -5.28 7.06 -7.83
C ARG A 100 -5.05 6.12 -9.01
N VAL A 101 -3.93 5.41 -9.04
CA VAL A 101 -3.64 4.42 -10.09
C VAL A 101 -4.58 3.22 -10.01
N LEU A 102 -4.86 2.71 -8.80
CA LEU A 102 -5.79 1.60 -8.60
C LEU A 102 -7.23 1.97 -9.01
N LYS A 103 -7.62 3.25 -8.94
CA LYS A 103 -8.90 3.72 -9.52
C LYS A 103 -8.96 3.47 -11.04
N ASN A 104 -7.85 3.29 -11.75
CA ASN A 104 -7.88 2.97 -13.18
C ASN A 104 -7.95 1.46 -13.48
N PHE A 105 -7.90 0.59 -12.45
CA PHE A 105 -7.98 -0.86 -12.62
C PHE A 105 -9.43 -1.27 -12.86
N ARG A 106 -9.83 -1.40 -14.13
CA ARG A 106 -11.22 -1.73 -14.52
C ARG A 106 -11.65 -3.14 -14.10
N ARG A 107 -10.70 -4.05 -13.90
CA ARG A 107 -10.97 -5.44 -13.52
C ARG A 107 -10.80 -5.72 -12.02
N LEU A 108 -10.47 -4.71 -11.22
CA LEU A 108 -10.27 -4.87 -9.78
C LEU A 108 -11.59 -5.30 -9.10
N ARG A 109 -11.60 -6.50 -8.54
CA ARG A 109 -12.74 -7.08 -7.81
C ARG A 109 -12.44 -7.24 -6.33
N SER A 110 -11.18 -7.42 -5.96
CA SER A 110 -10.76 -7.67 -4.58
C SER A 110 -9.62 -6.75 -4.20
N LEU A 111 -9.77 -6.04 -3.08
CA LEU A 111 -8.70 -5.25 -2.47
C LEU A 111 -8.57 -5.60 -0.98
N GLU A 112 -7.36 -5.98 -0.62
CA GLU A 112 -6.93 -6.27 0.74
C GLU A 112 -5.81 -5.30 1.12
N VAL A 113 -6.02 -4.55 2.20
CA VAL A 113 -5.04 -3.63 2.76
C VAL A 113 -4.65 -4.11 4.15
N SER A 114 -3.36 -4.42 4.31
CA SER A 114 -2.79 -4.91 5.56
C SER A 114 -1.73 -3.94 6.05
N LEU A 115 -1.94 -3.40 7.24
CA LEU A 115 -1.03 -2.48 7.89
C LEU A 115 -0.29 -3.17 9.05
N SER A 116 1.01 -3.00 9.15
CA SER A 116 1.83 -3.47 10.28
C SER A 116 2.50 -2.28 10.94
N LEU A 117 2.20 -2.05 12.21
CA LEU A 117 2.77 -0.97 13.01
C LEU A 117 2.97 -1.40 14.47
N ASP A 118 3.82 -0.69 15.20
CA ASP A 118 4.15 -1.01 16.60
C ASP A 118 3.53 -0.10 17.63
N THR A 119 2.85 0.93 17.16
CA THR A 119 2.24 1.96 17.98
C THR A 119 0.73 1.94 17.88
N ASP A 120 0.05 2.53 18.86
CA ASP A 120 -1.37 2.86 18.76
C ASP A 120 -1.56 4.28 18.16
N ASP A 121 -0.49 4.90 17.66
CA ASP A 121 -0.56 6.23 17.05
C ASP A 121 -1.46 6.21 15.81
N PHE A 122 -2.64 6.79 15.99
CA PHE A 122 -3.63 6.93 14.94
C PHE A 122 -3.06 7.64 13.71
N ARG A 123 -2.10 8.57 13.85
CA ARG A 123 -1.48 9.27 12.71
C ARG A 123 -0.84 8.28 11.74
N GLN A 124 -0.21 7.22 12.23
CA GLN A 124 0.34 6.18 11.36
C GLN A 124 -0.77 5.38 10.68
N VAL A 125 -1.85 5.08 11.40
CA VAL A 125 -3.01 4.38 10.84
C VAL A 125 -3.75 5.23 9.79
N THR A 126 -3.69 6.56 9.85
CA THR A 126 -4.32 7.41 8.82
C THR A 126 -3.78 7.19 7.42
N CYS A 127 -2.60 6.59 7.25
CA CYS A 127 -2.03 6.33 5.94
C CYS A 127 -2.90 5.40 5.08
N VAL A 128 -3.70 4.52 5.69
CA VAL A 128 -4.62 3.65 4.94
C VAL A 128 -5.95 4.32 4.57
N SER A 129 -6.21 5.55 5.05
CA SER A 129 -7.47 6.24 4.80
C SER A 129 -7.81 6.43 3.31
N PRO A 130 -6.87 6.74 2.39
CA PRO A 130 -7.22 6.93 0.98
C PRO A 130 -7.77 5.65 0.32
N PHE A 131 -7.42 4.47 0.83
CA PHE A 131 -7.92 3.21 0.31
C PHE A 131 -9.44 3.07 0.50
N LEU A 132 -10.05 3.77 1.46
CA LEU A 132 -11.50 3.74 1.66
C LEU A 132 -12.28 4.17 0.40
N ASP A 133 -11.69 4.99 -0.47
CA ASP A 133 -12.28 5.40 -1.75
C ASP A 133 -12.52 4.24 -2.72
N LEU A 134 -11.78 3.14 -2.57
CA LEU A 134 -11.88 1.97 -3.44
C LEU A 134 -12.91 0.95 -2.93
N ARG A 135 -13.50 1.16 -1.75
CA ARG A 135 -14.40 0.20 -1.09
C ARG A 135 -15.62 -0.16 -1.95
N SER A 136 -16.26 0.85 -2.56
CA SER A 136 -17.50 0.68 -3.33
C SER A 136 -17.28 0.02 -4.69
N ARG A 137 -16.01 -0.08 -5.12
CA ARG A 137 -15.63 -0.65 -6.41
C ARG A 137 -15.27 -2.12 -6.34
N CYS A 138 -14.90 -2.59 -5.16
CA CYS A 138 -14.48 -3.96 -4.96
C CYS A 138 -15.66 -4.80 -4.45
N GLN A 139 -15.84 -5.98 -5.04
CA GLN A 139 -16.79 -6.98 -4.52
C GLN A 139 -16.32 -7.52 -3.16
N GLN A 140 -15.00 -7.58 -2.98
CA GLN A 140 -14.38 -7.99 -1.73
C GLN A 140 -13.44 -6.88 -1.25
N TRP A 141 -13.70 -6.39 -0.05
CA TRP A 141 -12.92 -5.35 0.61
C TRP A 141 -12.46 -5.84 1.97
N SER A 142 -11.19 -5.65 2.28
CA SER A 142 -10.70 -5.82 3.65
C SER A 142 -9.62 -4.80 3.98
N LEU A 143 -9.75 -4.22 5.17
CA LEU A 143 -8.72 -3.42 5.79
C LEU A 143 -8.42 -4.04 7.15
N ARG A 144 -7.14 -4.28 7.43
CA ARG A 144 -6.70 -4.87 8.69
C ARG A 144 -5.39 -4.26 9.13
N TYR A 145 -5.19 -4.20 10.43
CA TYR A 145 -3.91 -3.82 11.01
C TYR A 145 -3.43 -4.87 11.98
N LYS A 146 -2.12 -4.96 12.14
CA LYS A 146 -1.46 -5.77 13.14
C LYS A 146 -0.58 -4.85 13.98
N ARG A 147 -0.68 -5.00 15.30
CA ARG A 147 0.18 -4.32 16.26
C ARG A 147 1.31 -5.25 16.70
N GLY A 148 2.57 -4.83 16.52
CA GLY A 148 3.71 -5.61 17.01
C GLY A 148 3.97 -6.92 16.25
N ARG A 149 5.14 -7.50 16.46
CA ARG A 149 5.59 -8.74 15.80
C ARG A 149 4.68 -9.96 16.05
N HIS A 150 4.06 -10.04 17.22
CA HIS A 150 3.24 -11.18 17.65
C HIS A 150 1.74 -10.88 17.70
N GLY A 151 1.31 -9.70 17.27
CA GLY A 151 -0.11 -9.36 17.22
C GLY A 151 -0.88 -10.17 16.19
N ASN A 152 -2.16 -10.42 16.49
CA ASN A 152 -3.12 -10.87 15.51
C ASN A 152 -3.54 -9.70 14.62
N TYR A 153 -3.88 -9.98 13.36
CA TYR A 153 -4.51 -8.98 12.51
C TYR A 153 -5.91 -8.69 13.04
N VAL A 154 -6.19 -7.41 13.24
CA VAL A 154 -7.48 -6.87 13.63
C VAL A 154 -8.12 -6.23 12.41
N SER A 155 -9.32 -6.69 12.06
CA SER A 155 -10.12 -6.14 10.97
C SER A 155 -10.64 -4.74 11.31
N ILE A 156 -10.48 -3.80 10.39
CA ILE A 156 -11.03 -2.44 10.45
C ILE A 156 -12.24 -2.39 9.51
N GLY A 157 -13.41 -2.75 10.03
CA GLY A 157 -14.67 -2.72 9.28
C GLY A 157 -15.63 -1.64 9.79
N PRO A 158 -16.79 -1.43 9.12
CA PRO A 158 -17.77 -0.39 9.46
C PRO A 158 -18.25 -0.37 10.93
N GLY A 159 -18.18 -1.50 11.64
CA GLY A 159 -18.52 -1.57 13.07
C GLY A 159 -17.41 -1.15 14.04
N SER A 160 -16.23 -0.76 13.55
CA SER A 160 -15.09 -0.36 14.39
C SER A 160 -15.03 1.16 14.61
N PRO A 161 -14.82 1.66 15.84
CA PRO A 161 -14.57 3.09 16.07
C PRO A 161 -13.40 3.64 15.26
N LEU A 162 -12.40 2.80 14.98
CA LEU A 162 -11.24 3.15 14.17
C LEU A 162 -11.64 3.41 12.70
N TYR A 163 -12.61 2.64 12.19
CA TYR A 163 -13.14 2.85 10.84
C TYR A 163 -13.83 4.20 10.70
N THR A 164 -14.71 4.56 11.65
CA THR A 164 -15.39 5.86 11.66
C THR A 164 -14.39 7.02 11.71
N ARG A 165 -13.33 6.90 12.53
CA ARG A 165 -12.27 7.92 12.59
C ARG A 165 -11.52 8.05 11.26
N LEU A 166 -11.22 6.94 10.59
CA LEU A 166 -10.56 6.96 9.28
C LEU A 166 -11.44 7.54 8.18
N GLU A 167 -12.74 7.23 8.20
CA GLU A 167 -13.71 7.78 7.23
C GLU A 167 -13.84 9.31 7.40
N ASN A 168 -13.96 9.79 8.63
CA ASN A 168 -14.00 11.23 8.92
C ASN A 168 -12.71 11.94 8.48
N PHE A 169 -11.55 11.33 8.74
CA PHE A 169 -10.26 11.86 8.29
C PHE A 169 -10.15 11.92 6.76
N ASN A 170 -10.58 10.86 6.06
CA ASN A 170 -10.56 10.80 4.60
C ASN A 170 -11.48 11.86 3.99
N ASN A 171 -12.69 12.00 4.52
CA ASN A 171 -13.65 13.01 4.07
C ASN A 171 -13.08 14.42 4.27
N ALA A 172 -12.48 14.71 5.43
CA ALA A 172 -11.84 15.98 5.67
C ALA A 172 -10.75 16.29 4.63
N ARG A 173 -9.87 15.32 4.29
CA ARG A 173 -8.87 15.51 3.22
C ARG A 173 -9.50 15.88 1.88
N ILE A 174 -10.57 15.18 1.46
CA ILE A 174 -11.26 15.44 0.20
C ILE A 174 -11.77 16.90 0.16
N TYR A 175 -12.38 17.38 1.24
CA TYR A 175 -12.89 18.76 1.35
C TYR A 175 -11.78 19.81 1.23
N PHE A 176 -10.57 19.54 1.72
CA PHE A 176 -9.44 20.48 1.63
C PHE A 176 -8.69 20.41 0.29
N SER A 177 -8.70 19.28 -0.41
CA SER A 177 -8.07 19.13 -1.73
C SER A 177 -8.91 19.63 -2.91
N GLY A 178 -10.17 20.01 -2.67
CA GLY A 178 -11.10 20.50 -3.68
C GLY A 178 -11.22 22.02 -3.78
N ARG A 179 -10.25 22.78 -3.24
CA ARG A 179 -10.16 24.25 -3.35
C ARG A 179 -8.96 24.66 -4.18
#